data_AF-A0A812WNY2-F1
#
_entry.id   AF-A0A812WNY2-F1
#
_cell.length_a   1.000
_cell.length_b   1.000
_cell.length_c   1.000
_cell.angle_alpha   90.00
_cell.angle_beta   90.00
_cell.angle_gamma   90.00
#
_symmetry.space_group_name_H-M   'P 1'
#
loop_
_entity.id
_entity.type
_entity.pdbx_description
1 polymer ?
#
loop_
_entity_poly.entity_id
_entity_poly.type
_entity_poly.pdbx_seq_one_letter_code
_entity_poly.pdbx_strand_id
1 'polypeptide(L)'
;DGGVGGYLSNKSSVNPEMYNWNKAFVVYCDGGSRAGNVAGPVHVGNETVFFRGAQILNATLESLADAGLRRARNLIVGGCSAGGLTVWLHLDYIRQQFPATRVVGLPQCGFFMDLPNYAGSPHYTPLYRWLFETMNMQNSPSLRPKCFEQHAEEPWRCFMAQYLLPFVETPVFVVNSFYDSWQMGQILEMPDSCTFKKNCTEQQKTAQHALRNSLVGNLSSVKAPSSYFLYSCVSHCQYLNLDYGWTRLTSGNLTLRDAFMSWFHGGSSFVAAATEEPNENPTCWPLQKAKRSSRATVVFV
;
A
#
# COMPACT_ATOMS: atom_id res chain seq x y z
N ASP A 1 -16.40 -8.74 -13.20
CA ASP A 1 -15.33 -8.32 -12.27
C ASP A 1 -14.73 -9.49 -11.49
N GLY A 2 -15.11 -10.76 -11.74
CA GLY A 2 -14.64 -11.88 -10.91
C GLY A 2 -15.05 -11.79 -9.44
N GLY A 3 -16.04 -10.95 -9.11
CA GLY A 3 -16.50 -10.67 -7.74
C GLY A 3 -15.79 -9.51 -7.03
N VAL A 4 -14.93 -8.74 -7.71
CA VAL A 4 -14.17 -7.63 -7.09
C VAL A 4 -14.82 -6.27 -7.35
N GLY A 5 -15.02 -5.46 -6.32
CA GLY A 5 -15.71 -4.18 -6.41
C GLY A 5 -14.80 -2.95 -6.53
N GLY A 6 -15.40 -1.77 -6.35
CA GLY A 6 -14.69 -0.50 -6.26
C GLY A 6 -13.99 -0.09 -7.56
N TYR A 7 -12.70 0.25 -7.52
CA TYR A 7 -11.96 0.67 -8.73
C TYR A 7 -11.75 -0.47 -9.76
N LEU A 8 -12.04 -1.71 -9.38
CA LEU A 8 -12.08 -2.87 -10.26
C LEU A 8 -13.49 -3.25 -10.73
N SER A 9 -14.52 -2.51 -10.28
CA SER A 9 -15.89 -2.81 -10.66
C SER A 9 -16.09 -2.65 -12.16
N ASN A 10 -16.87 -3.57 -12.76
CA ASN A 10 -17.34 -3.45 -14.15
C ASN A 10 -18.66 -2.66 -14.25
N LYS A 11 -19.17 -2.14 -13.14
CA LYS A 11 -20.39 -1.31 -13.11
C LYS A 11 -19.99 0.14 -13.33
N SER A 12 -20.48 0.75 -14.41
CA SER A 12 -20.27 2.19 -14.68
C SER A 12 -20.84 3.09 -13.58
N SER A 13 -21.86 2.64 -12.84
CA SER A 13 -22.37 3.37 -11.67
C SER A 13 -21.37 3.44 -10.49
N VAL A 14 -20.44 2.49 -10.41
CA VAL A 14 -19.40 2.41 -9.37
C VAL A 14 -18.09 3.01 -9.89
N ASN A 15 -17.67 2.62 -11.09
CA ASN A 15 -16.39 2.94 -11.68
C ASN A 15 -16.57 3.55 -13.10
N PRO A 16 -17.17 4.74 -13.22
CA PRO A 16 -17.66 5.29 -14.49
C PRO A 16 -16.59 5.41 -15.58
N GLU A 17 -15.33 5.58 -15.20
CA GLU A 17 -14.25 5.87 -16.12
C GLU A 17 -13.39 4.65 -16.49
N MET A 18 -13.34 3.64 -15.60
CA MET A 18 -12.50 2.45 -15.76
C MET A 18 -13.30 1.14 -15.78
N TYR A 19 -14.65 1.20 -15.76
CA TYR A 19 -15.49 -0.01 -15.73
C TYR A 19 -15.22 -0.95 -16.91
N ASN A 20 -14.84 -0.43 -18.07
CA ASN A 20 -14.54 -1.18 -19.29
C ASN A 20 -13.04 -1.37 -19.56
N TRP A 21 -12.15 -0.96 -18.65
CA TRP A 21 -10.72 -1.22 -18.77
C TRP A 21 -10.41 -2.71 -18.52
N ASN A 22 -9.26 -3.16 -19.03
CA ASN A 22 -8.69 -4.46 -18.68
C ASN A 22 -8.35 -4.47 -17.19
N LYS A 23 -8.48 -5.64 -16.54
CA LYS A 23 -8.27 -5.76 -15.10
C LYS A 23 -7.52 -7.05 -14.82
N ALA A 24 -6.42 -6.95 -14.10
CA ALA A 24 -5.63 -8.09 -13.66
C ALA A 24 -5.49 -8.08 -12.13
N PHE A 25 -6.11 -9.07 -11.50
CA PHE A 25 -5.96 -9.32 -10.08
C PHE A 25 -4.82 -10.31 -9.88
N VAL A 26 -3.75 -9.90 -9.20
CA VAL A 26 -2.54 -10.71 -9.03
C VAL A 26 -2.45 -11.19 -7.59
N VAL A 27 -2.50 -12.51 -7.44
CA VAL A 27 -2.44 -13.16 -6.12
C VAL A 27 -1.06 -12.97 -5.49
N TYR A 28 -1.06 -12.64 -4.19
CA TYR A 28 0.14 -12.54 -3.39
C TYR A 28 0.54 -13.90 -2.82
N CYS A 29 1.77 -14.34 -3.10
CA CYS A 29 2.23 -15.69 -2.75
C CYS A 29 3.71 -15.77 -2.33
N ASP A 30 4.45 -14.66 -2.28
CA ASP A 30 5.90 -14.67 -2.05
C ASP A 30 6.33 -14.24 -0.64
N GLY A 31 5.42 -13.63 0.14
CA GLY A 31 5.69 -13.21 1.51
C GLY A 31 6.60 -11.97 1.67
N GLY A 32 7.24 -11.49 0.60
CA GLY A 32 8.21 -10.39 0.62
C GLY A 32 7.77 -9.17 -0.18
N SER A 33 6.47 -8.92 -0.37
CA SER A 33 5.94 -7.81 -1.19
C SER A 33 6.57 -7.75 -2.59
N ARG A 34 6.85 -8.91 -3.19
CA ARG A 34 7.54 -9.10 -4.48
C ARG A 34 9.02 -8.69 -4.51
N ALA A 35 9.66 -8.50 -3.35
CA ALA A 35 11.06 -8.11 -3.26
C ALA A 35 12.03 -9.26 -2.94
N GLY A 36 11.53 -10.45 -2.57
CA GLY A 36 12.41 -11.60 -2.31
C GLY A 36 13.19 -12.02 -3.56
N ASN A 37 14.49 -12.25 -3.42
CA ASN A 37 15.38 -12.65 -4.52
C ASN A 37 16.35 -13.77 -4.11
N VAL A 38 15.84 -14.82 -3.46
CA VAL A 38 16.66 -15.98 -3.08
C VAL A 38 16.76 -16.95 -4.26
N ALA A 39 18.00 -17.26 -4.69
CA ALA A 39 18.27 -18.07 -5.88
C ALA A 39 17.84 -19.55 -5.76
N GLY A 40 17.93 -20.12 -4.56
CA GLY A 40 17.59 -21.52 -4.27
C GLY A 40 16.32 -21.68 -3.40
N PRO A 41 15.86 -22.92 -3.19
CA PRO A 41 14.91 -23.22 -2.12
C PRO A 41 15.52 -22.92 -0.74
N VAL A 42 14.68 -22.56 0.22
CA VAL A 42 15.03 -22.44 1.64
C VAL A 42 14.28 -23.51 2.43
N HIS A 43 15.00 -24.28 3.24
CA HIS A 43 14.42 -25.33 4.07
C HIS A 43 14.11 -24.79 5.46
N VAL A 44 12.85 -24.86 5.88
CA VAL A 44 12.37 -24.41 7.20
C VAL A 44 11.71 -25.60 7.88
N GLY A 45 12.47 -26.27 8.77
CA GLY A 45 12.06 -27.56 9.31
C GLY A 45 11.91 -28.59 8.18
N ASN A 46 10.72 -29.16 8.03
CA ASN A 46 10.40 -30.12 6.97
C ASN A 46 9.83 -29.47 5.70
N GLU A 47 9.64 -28.15 5.70
CA GLU A 47 9.03 -27.42 4.60
C GLU A 47 10.08 -26.83 3.67
N THR A 48 9.76 -26.79 2.37
CA THR A 48 10.57 -26.09 1.36
C THR A 48 9.85 -24.82 0.92
N VAL A 49 10.48 -23.68 1.13
CA VAL A 49 9.94 -22.35 0.86
C VAL A 49 10.75 -21.65 -0.23
N PHE A 50 10.09 -20.87 -1.08
CA PHE A 50 10.72 -20.11 -2.16
C PHE A 50 10.46 -18.62 -1.99
N PHE A 51 11.50 -17.83 -1.71
CA PHE A 51 11.43 -16.37 -1.67
C PHE A 51 11.78 -15.77 -3.04
N ARG A 52 10.88 -15.99 -4.01
CA ARG A 52 11.05 -15.67 -5.44
C ARG A 52 10.25 -14.45 -5.89
N GLY A 53 9.99 -13.51 -4.99
CA GLY A 53 9.13 -12.35 -5.23
C GLY A 53 9.49 -11.56 -6.50
N ALA A 54 10.78 -11.31 -6.72
CA ALA A 54 11.27 -10.58 -7.89
C ALA A 54 11.03 -11.33 -9.20
N GLN A 55 11.27 -12.65 -9.23
CA GLN A 55 11.00 -13.48 -10.41
C GLN A 55 9.49 -13.58 -10.68
N ILE A 56 8.68 -13.71 -9.63
CA ILE A 56 7.22 -13.74 -9.75
C ILE A 56 6.72 -12.42 -10.31
N LEU A 57 7.28 -11.27 -9.88
CA LEU A 57 6.96 -9.97 -10.47
C LEU A 57 7.25 -9.94 -11.96
N ASN A 58 8.47 -10.30 -12.38
CA ASN A 58 8.87 -10.25 -13.79
C ASN A 58 7.99 -11.15 -14.66
N ALA A 59 7.77 -12.41 -14.24
CA ALA A 59 6.90 -13.33 -14.96
C ALA A 59 5.44 -12.82 -15.03
N THR A 60 4.97 -12.14 -13.98
CA THR A 60 3.65 -11.49 -13.99
C THR A 60 3.61 -10.39 -15.05
N LEU A 61 4.60 -9.49 -15.07
CA LEU A 61 4.64 -8.36 -16.01
C LEU A 61 4.74 -8.85 -17.45
N GLU A 62 5.56 -9.87 -17.74
CA GLU A 62 5.66 -10.50 -19.06
C GLU A 62 4.33 -11.11 -19.50
N SER A 63 3.67 -11.87 -18.61
CA SER A 63 2.36 -12.47 -18.90
C SER A 63 1.29 -11.41 -19.21
N LEU A 64 1.26 -10.31 -18.46
CA LEU A 64 0.35 -9.19 -18.70
C LEU A 64 0.66 -8.46 -20.00
N ALA A 65 1.95 -8.31 -20.30
CA ALA A 65 2.43 -7.69 -21.52
C ALA A 65 1.95 -8.45 -22.76
N ASP A 66 2.06 -9.77 -22.73
CA ASP A 66 1.60 -10.65 -23.81
C ASP A 66 0.08 -10.71 -23.90
N ALA A 67 -0.62 -10.59 -22.76
CA ALA A 67 -2.07 -10.42 -22.70
C ALA A 67 -2.58 -9.05 -23.21
N GLY A 68 -1.68 -8.14 -23.60
CA GLY A 68 -2.02 -6.89 -24.28
C GLY A 68 -1.55 -5.62 -23.60
N LEU A 69 -0.94 -5.70 -22.41
CA LEU A 69 -0.44 -4.52 -21.68
C LEU A 69 0.60 -3.71 -22.50
N ARG A 70 1.35 -4.34 -23.42
CA ARG A 70 2.28 -3.63 -24.33
C ARG A 70 1.60 -2.55 -25.19
N ARG A 71 0.29 -2.68 -25.43
CA ARG A 71 -0.51 -1.76 -26.24
C ARG A 71 -1.33 -0.78 -25.39
N ALA A 72 -1.22 -0.86 -24.06
CA ALA A 72 -1.98 -0.01 -23.17
C ALA A 72 -1.43 1.42 -23.16
N ARG A 73 -2.34 2.40 -23.17
CA ARG A 73 -1.99 3.82 -23.05
C ARG A 73 -1.73 4.23 -21.60
N ASN A 74 -2.50 3.65 -20.67
CA ASN A 74 -2.40 3.90 -19.24
C ASN A 74 -2.27 2.56 -18.50
N LEU A 75 -1.57 2.59 -17.38
CA LEU A 75 -1.47 1.49 -16.43
C LEU A 75 -1.54 2.07 -15.01
N ILE A 76 -2.52 1.62 -14.24
CA ILE A 76 -2.64 1.89 -12.82
C ILE A 76 -2.18 0.65 -12.06
N VAL A 77 -1.08 0.79 -11.31
CA VAL A 77 -0.57 -0.26 -10.43
C VAL A 77 -1.12 0.01 -9.03
N GLY A 78 -2.17 -0.72 -8.67
CA GLY A 78 -2.81 -0.64 -7.37
C GLY A 78 -2.45 -1.82 -6.47
N GLY A 79 -2.77 -1.69 -5.19
CA GLY A 79 -2.59 -2.80 -4.26
C GLY A 79 -2.91 -2.40 -2.85
N CYS A 80 -3.14 -3.39 -1.98
CA CYS A 80 -3.37 -3.12 -0.57
C CYS A 80 -2.48 -3.93 0.36
N SER A 81 -2.12 -3.35 1.52
CA SER A 81 -1.26 -3.94 2.54
C SER A 81 0.12 -4.23 1.95
N ALA A 82 0.62 -5.46 2.06
CA ALA A 82 1.84 -5.89 1.36
C ALA A 82 1.77 -5.64 -0.16
N GLY A 83 0.59 -5.70 -0.77
CA GLY A 83 0.44 -5.33 -2.18
C GLY A 83 0.49 -3.82 -2.44
N GLY A 84 0.10 -3.00 -1.46
CA GLY A 84 0.34 -1.55 -1.51
C GLY A 84 1.82 -1.23 -1.33
N LEU A 85 2.52 -1.99 -0.49
CA LEU A 85 3.98 -1.91 -0.35
C LEU A 85 4.68 -2.36 -1.64
N THR A 86 4.19 -3.39 -2.34
CA THR A 86 4.68 -3.74 -3.68
C THR A 86 4.63 -2.55 -4.64
N VAL A 87 3.56 -1.74 -4.62
CA VAL A 87 3.52 -0.53 -5.47
C VAL A 87 4.70 0.39 -5.13
N TRP A 88 4.92 0.71 -3.85
CA TRP A 88 6.04 1.56 -3.45
C TRP A 88 7.39 1.02 -3.93
N LEU A 89 7.63 -0.27 -3.70
CA LEU A 89 8.90 -0.93 -3.98
C LEU A 89 9.21 -1.00 -5.48
N HIS A 90 8.19 -1.28 -6.31
CA HIS A 90 8.42 -1.74 -7.68
C HIS A 90 7.88 -0.81 -8.78
N LEU A 91 7.18 0.28 -8.44
CA LEU A 91 6.48 1.11 -9.43
C LEU A 91 7.40 1.67 -10.52
N ASP A 92 8.58 2.15 -10.16
CA ASP A 92 9.52 2.72 -11.14
C ASP A 92 10.14 1.64 -12.01
N TYR A 93 10.42 0.47 -11.44
CA TYR A 93 10.83 -0.69 -12.21
C TYR A 93 9.75 -1.09 -13.23
N ILE A 94 8.48 -1.14 -12.81
CA ILE A 94 7.35 -1.42 -13.71
C ILE A 94 7.27 -0.35 -14.81
N ARG A 95 7.42 0.92 -14.48
CA ARG A 95 7.43 2.01 -15.48
C ARG A 95 8.56 1.87 -16.49
N GLN A 96 9.74 1.41 -16.08
CA GLN A 96 10.85 1.12 -16.99
C GLN A 96 10.55 -0.03 -17.96
N GLN A 97 9.75 -1.03 -17.55
CA GLN A 97 9.34 -2.14 -18.43
C GLN A 97 8.33 -1.72 -19.51
N PHE A 98 7.57 -0.64 -19.28
CA PHE A 98 6.52 -0.15 -20.18
C PHE A 98 6.69 1.34 -20.51
N PRO A 99 7.78 1.75 -21.19
CA PRO A 99 8.11 3.16 -21.39
C PRO A 99 7.11 3.93 -22.27
N ALA A 100 6.36 3.23 -23.12
CA ALA A 100 5.30 3.80 -23.96
C ALA A 100 3.95 3.96 -23.24
N THR A 101 3.82 3.45 -22.02
CA THR A 101 2.59 3.46 -21.23
C THR A 101 2.70 4.50 -20.12
N ARG A 102 1.64 5.28 -19.90
CA ARG A 102 1.53 6.15 -18.73
C ARG A 102 1.27 5.29 -17.49
N VAL A 103 2.32 5.02 -16.72
CA VAL A 103 2.25 4.25 -15.48
C VAL A 103 2.05 5.18 -14.28
N VAL A 104 1.10 4.86 -13.41
CA VAL A 104 0.86 5.53 -12.12
C VAL A 104 0.62 4.51 -11.01
N GLY A 105 0.92 4.87 -9.76
CA GLY A 105 0.70 4.02 -8.59
C GLY A 105 -0.52 4.42 -7.77
N LEU A 106 -1.22 3.42 -7.23
CA LEU A 106 -2.35 3.58 -6.31
C LEU A 106 -2.17 2.67 -5.07
N PRO A 107 -1.14 2.93 -4.22
CA PRO A 107 -0.93 2.15 -3.00
C PRO A 107 -2.01 2.45 -1.95
N GLN A 108 -2.72 1.41 -1.49
CA GLN A 108 -3.59 1.49 -0.31
C GLN A 108 -2.94 0.83 0.91
N CYS A 109 -2.93 1.51 2.06
CA CYS A 109 -2.48 0.94 3.34
C CYS A 109 -1.10 0.24 3.26
N GLY A 110 -0.25 0.65 2.30
CA GLY A 110 1.07 0.07 2.05
C GLY A 110 2.22 0.91 2.61
N PHE A 111 1.88 2.07 3.19
CA PHE A 111 2.83 2.94 3.88
C PHE A 111 2.98 2.50 5.34
N PHE A 112 3.75 1.44 5.56
CA PHE A 112 4.05 0.91 6.89
C PHE A 112 5.12 1.75 7.59
N MET A 113 4.98 1.89 8.90
CA MET A 113 5.86 2.69 9.74
C MET A 113 6.90 1.88 10.49
N ASP A 114 8.09 2.47 10.66
CA ASP A 114 9.09 2.02 11.61
C ASP A 114 8.93 2.86 12.89
N LEU A 115 8.13 2.34 13.82
CA LEU A 115 7.80 3.01 15.07
C LEU A 115 7.95 2.04 16.25
N PRO A 116 8.30 2.56 17.43
CA PRO A 116 8.14 1.80 18.66
C PRO A 116 6.66 1.52 18.94
N ASN A 117 6.40 0.44 19.67
CA ASN A 117 5.07 0.10 20.16
C ASN A 117 4.56 1.11 21.20
N TYR A 118 3.32 0.92 21.69
CA TYR A 118 2.78 1.82 22.71
C TYR A 118 3.61 1.85 24.01
N ALA A 119 4.38 0.81 24.30
CA ALA A 119 5.28 0.72 25.46
C ALA A 119 6.70 1.28 25.21
N GLY A 120 6.98 1.78 24.00
CA GLY A 120 8.29 2.34 23.63
C GLY A 120 9.32 1.32 23.09
N SER A 121 8.93 0.06 22.87
CA SER A 121 9.80 -0.99 22.32
C SER A 121 9.78 -0.97 20.78
N PRO A 122 10.92 -0.90 20.08
CA PRO A 122 10.99 -1.01 18.62
C PRO A 122 10.93 -2.47 18.16
N HIS A 123 9.96 -3.25 18.64
CA HIS A 123 9.95 -4.72 18.45
C HIS A 123 9.75 -5.16 17.00
N TYR A 124 9.12 -4.32 16.17
CA TYR A 124 8.86 -4.66 14.76
C TYR A 124 10.04 -4.34 13.85
N THR A 125 10.92 -3.41 14.22
CA THR A 125 12.13 -3.04 13.45
C THR A 125 13.05 -4.25 13.19
N PRO A 126 13.37 -5.11 14.18
CA PRO A 126 14.11 -6.35 13.94
C PRO A 126 13.43 -7.28 12.93
N LEU A 127 12.09 -7.31 12.88
CA LEU A 127 11.36 -8.14 11.92
C LEU A 127 11.49 -7.61 10.49
N TYR A 128 11.43 -6.29 10.29
CA TYR A 128 11.69 -5.69 8.97
C TYR A 128 13.10 -6.02 8.48
N ARG A 129 14.09 -5.88 9.36
CA ARG A 129 15.50 -6.23 9.05
C ARG A 129 15.64 -7.71 8.71
N TRP A 130 15.08 -8.59 9.54
CA TRP A 130 15.13 -10.03 9.33
C TRP A 130 14.47 -10.45 8.01
N LEU A 131 13.31 -9.88 7.66
CA LEU A 131 12.63 -10.15 6.39
C LEU A 131 13.49 -9.75 5.20
N PHE A 132 14.05 -8.54 5.24
CA PHE A 132 14.90 -8.01 4.17
C PHE A 132 16.12 -8.90 3.92
N GLU A 133 16.82 -9.28 4.98
CA GLU A 133 18.03 -10.11 4.94
C GLU A 133 17.70 -11.55 4.49
N THR A 134 16.73 -12.19 5.15
CA THR A 134 16.37 -13.59 4.89
C THR A 134 15.86 -13.82 3.47
N MET A 135 15.13 -12.85 2.91
CA MET A 135 14.62 -12.94 1.55
C MET A 135 15.59 -12.39 0.49
N ASN A 136 16.82 -12.05 0.88
CA ASN A 136 17.85 -11.53 -0.02
C ASN A 136 17.37 -10.31 -0.84
N MET A 137 16.60 -9.42 -0.21
CA MET A 137 15.93 -8.32 -0.93
C MET A 137 16.92 -7.28 -1.45
N GLN A 138 18.09 -7.13 -0.82
CA GLN A 138 19.17 -6.25 -1.29
C GLN A 138 19.59 -6.49 -2.74
N ASN A 139 19.39 -7.72 -3.24
CA ASN A 139 19.73 -8.11 -4.59
C ASN A 139 18.52 -8.08 -5.54
N SER A 140 17.35 -7.61 -5.09
CA SER A 140 16.16 -7.52 -5.94
C SER A 140 16.35 -6.44 -7.02
N PRO A 141 16.23 -6.78 -8.32
CA PRO A 141 16.52 -5.85 -9.42
C PRO A 141 15.53 -4.69 -9.50
N SER A 142 14.37 -4.82 -8.86
CA SER A 142 13.31 -3.84 -8.88
C SER A 142 13.38 -2.81 -7.73
N LEU A 143 14.22 -3.04 -6.73
CA LEU A 143 14.44 -2.08 -5.64
C LEU A 143 15.41 -0.97 -6.08
N ARG A 144 15.32 0.20 -5.41
CA ARG A 144 15.95 1.44 -5.87
C ARG A 144 17.43 1.53 -5.43
N PRO A 145 18.40 1.58 -6.36
CA PRO A 145 19.81 1.72 -6.01
C PRO A 145 20.12 2.98 -5.19
N LYS A 146 19.52 4.13 -5.56
CA LYS A 146 19.68 5.41 -4.83
C LYS A 146 19.30 5.31 -3.35
N CYS A 147 18.31 4.49 -3.01
CA CYS A 147 17.93 4.27 -1.61
C CYS A 147 19.02 3.48 -0.87
N PHE A 148 19.57 2.44 -1.49
CA PHE A 148 20.66 1.65 -0.90
C PHE A 148 21.93 2.47 -0.75
N GLU A 149 22.22 3.38 -1.69
CA GLU A 149 23.34 4.32 -1.58
C GLU A 149 23.17 5.23 -0.35
N GLN A 150 21.96 5.80 -0.14
CA GLN A 150 21.68 6.67 1.00
C GLN A 150 21.66 5.91 2.34
N HIS A 151 21.25 4.65 2.32
CA HIS A 151 21.08 3.81 3.51
C HIS A 151 22.06 2.63 3.52
N ALA A 152 23.30 2.84 3.08
CA ALA A 152 24.29 1.77 2.89
C ALA A 152 24.57 0.97 4.19
N GLU A 153 24.52 1.62 5.35
CA GLU A 153 24.72 0.97 6.65
C GLU A 153 23.48 0.18 7.12
N GLU A 154 22.29 0.54 6.64
CA GLU A 154 21.01 -0.06 7.02
C GLU A 154 20.09 -0.27 5.80
N PRO A 155 20.50 -1.10 4.82
CA PRO A 155 19.81 -1.22 3.54
C PRO A 155 18.38 -1.76 3.67
N TRP A 156 18.07 -2.44 4.78
CA TRP A 156 16.72 -2.91 5.11
C TRP A 156 15.68 -1.78 5.13
N ARG A 157 16.10 -0.54 5.40
CA ARG A 157 15.23 0.65 5.36
C ARG A 157 14.55 0.79 3.99
N CYS A 158 15.21 0.40 2.91
CA CYS A 158 14.67 0.49 1.56
C CYS A 158 13.55 -0.52 1.25
N PHE A 159 13.27 -1.46 2.16
CA PHE A 159 12.05 -2.26 2.12
C PHE A 159 10.81 -1.48 2.58
N MET A 160 10.97 -0.33 3.26
CA MET A 160 9.86 0.43 3.81
C MET A 160 9.59 1.69 3.00
N ALA A 161 8.31 1.93 2.72
CA ALA A 161 7.86 3.10 1.97
C ALA A 161 8.34 4.42 2.59
N GLN A 162 8.44 4.51 3.93
CA GLN A 162 8.86 5.74 4.61
C GLN A 162 10.27 6.20 4.26
N TYR A 163 11.20 5.27 4.03
CA TYR A 163 12.58 5.59 3.64
C TYR A 163 12.76 5.61 2.13
N LEU A 164 11.93 4.84 1.41
CA LEU A 164 11.96 4.76 -0.05
C LEU A 164 11.37 6.02 -0.72
N LEU A 165 10.42 6.68 -0.06
CA LEU A 165 9.61 7.78 -0.61
C LEU A 165 10.39 8.84 -1.40
N PRO A 166 11.54 9.38 -0.90
CA PRO A 166 12.28 10.42 -1.60
C PRO A 166 12.85 9.98 -2.96
N PHE A 167 12.95 8.67 -3.18
CA PHE A 167 13.53 8.09 -4.38
C PHE A 167 12.48 7.70 -5.41
N VAL A 168 11.17 7.86 -5.11
CA VAL A 168 10.05 7.50 -5.98
C VAL A 168 9.83 8.55 -7.06
N GLU A 169 10.08 8.19 -8.33
CA GLU A 169 9.98 9.11 -9.47
C GLU A 169 8.64 8.97 -10.20
N THR A 170 8.03 7.78 -10.19
CA THR A 170 6.72 7.55 -10.82
C THR A 170 5.59 8.14 -9.97
N PRO A 171 4.61 8.86 -10.56
CA PRO A 171 3.53 9.47 -9.82
C PRO A 171 2.71 8.44 -9.03
N VAL A 172 2.44 8.74 -7.76
CA VAL A 172 1.61 7.92 -6.86
C VAL A 172 0.43 8.73 -6.32
N PHE A 173 -0.71 8.06 -6.16
CA PHE A 173 -1.84 8.54 -5.38
C PHE A 173 -2.01 7.65 -4.16
N VAL A 174 -1.55 8.12 -3.01
CA VAL A 174 -1.49 7.32 -1.78
C VAL A 174 -2.86 7.28 -1.11
N VAL A 175 -3.35 6.10 -0.74
CA VAL A 175 -4.63 5.95 -0.01
C VAL A 175 -4.35 5.30 1.34
N ASN A 176 -4.33 6.07 2.42
CA ASN A 176 -3.94 5.54 3.71
C ASN A 176 -4.86 6.04 4.83
N SER A 177 -5.21 5.14 5.74
CA SER A 177 -5.79 5.55 7.02
C SER A 177 -4.71 6.15 7.91
N PHE A 178 -5.03 7.21 8.64
CA PHE A 178 -4.22 7.67 9.77
C PHE A 178 -4.08 6.59 10.86
N TYR A 179 -5.12 5.76 10.98
CA TYR A 179 -5.29 4.74 12.01
C TYR A 179 -5.44 3.38 11.35
N ASP A 180 -4.42 2.98 10.59
CA ASP A 180 -4.43 1.65 9.96
C ASP A 180 -4.49 0.56 11.04
N SER A 181 -5.56 -0.24 11.01
CA SER A 181 -5.85 -1.19 12.09
C SER A 181 -4.80 -2.30 12.18
N TRP A 182 -4.13 -2.62 11.07
CA TRP A 182 -3.05 -3.61 11.07
C TRP A 182 -1.81 -3.02 11.75
N GLN A 183 -1.43 -1.78 11.41
CA GLN A 183 -0.30 -1.11 12.06
C GLN A 183 -0.54 -0.92 13.57
N MET A 184 -1.74 -0.51 13.96
CA MET A 184 -2.10 -0.38 15.38
C MET A 184 -1.96 -1.72 16.13
N GLY A 185 -2.45 -2.82 15.56
CA GLY A 185 -2.37 -4.12 16.22
C GLY A 185 -0.97 -4.76 16.20
N GLN A 186 -0.22 -4.61 15.10
CA GLN A 186 1.03 -5.34 14.89
C GLN A 186 2.28 -4.52 15.26
N ILE A 187 2.34 -3.27 14.80
CA ILE A 187 3.50 -2.38 15.04
C ILE A 187 3.34 -1.68 16.38
N LEU A 188 2.12 -1.25 16.74
CA LEU A 188 1.92 -0.57 18.01
C LEU A 188 1.58 -1.52 19.16
N GLU A 189 1.34 -2.81 18.89
CA GLU A 189 0.86 -3.84 19.84
C GLU A 189 -0.44 -3.49 20.57
N MET A 190 -1.29 -2.63 19.98
CA MET A 190 -2.52 -2.20 20.64
C MET A 190 -3.52 -3.37 20.79
N PRO A 191 -4.13 -3.51 21.99
CA PRO A 191 -5.18 -4.50 22.19
C PRO A 191 -6.43 -4.13 21.39
N ASP A 192 -7.23 -5.13 21.03
CA ASP A 192 -8.49 -4.95 20.30
C ASP A 192 -9.46 -3.97 21.00
N SER A 193 -9.38 -3.85 22.33
CA SER A 193 -10.17 -2.88 23.11
C SER A 193 -9.82 -1.44 22.72
N CYS A 194 -8.55 -1.15 22.46
CA CYS A 194 -8.12 0.16 22.01
C CYS A 194 -8.34 0.32 20.50
N THR A 195 -7.86 -0.65 19.70
CA THR A 195 -7.93 -0.58 18.24
C THR A 195 -9.36 -0.43 17.72
N PHE A 196 -10.29 -1.26 18.19
CA PHE A 196 -11.64 -1.31 17.61
C PHE A 196 -12.75 -0.80 18.53
N LYS A 197 -12.54 -0.75 19.85
CA LYS A 197 -13.57 -0.33 20.82
C LYS A 197 -13.35 1.06 21.42
N LYS A 198 -12.35 1.81 20.94
CA LYS A 198 -11.98 3.16 21.43
C LYS A 198 -11.67 3.21 22.94
N ASN A 199 -11.39 2.08 23.56
CA ASN A 199 -11.01 2.00 24.97
C ASN A 199 -9.48 1.92 25.08
N CYS A 200 -8.85 3.10 25.10
CA CYS A 200 -7.41 3.29 25.09
C CYS A 200 -6.92 4.00 26.36
N THR A 201 -5.77 3.60 26.88
CA THR A 201 -5.01 4.39 27.85
C THR A 201 -4.40 5.63 27.18
N GLU A 202 -3.99 6.62 27.97
CA GLU A 202 -3.31 7.81 27.43
C GLU A 202 -2.02 7.45 26.67
N GLN A 203 -1.26 6.46 27.17
CA GLN A 203 -0.07 5.95 26.48
C GLN A 203 -0.42 5.38 25.10
N GLN A 204 -1.53 4.64 24.99
CA GLN A 204 -1.98 4.11 23.70
C GLN A 204 -2.44 5.22 22.76
N LYS A 205 -3.16 6.24 23.26
CA LYS A 205 -3.55 7.41 22.44
C LYS A 205 -2.33 8.15 21.91
N THR A 206 -1.31 8.38 22.74
CA THR A 206 -0.03 8.97 22.30
C THR A 206 0.60 8.18 21.15
N ALA A 207 0.59 6.85 21.22
CA ALA A 207 1.09 6.00 20.13
C ALA A 207 0.22 6.08 18.86
N GLN A 208 -1.12 6.21 18.99
CA GLN A 208 -2.02 6.43 17.85
C GLN A 208 -1.69 7.75 17.14
N HIS A 209 -1.52 8.82 17.91
CA HIS A 209 -1.14 10.13 17.39
C HIS A 209 0.26 10.11 16.78
N ALA A 210 1.21 9.36 17.35
CA ALA A 210 2.53 9.16 16.75
C ALA A 210 2.44 8.50 15.37
N LEU A 211 1.63 7.45 15.20
CA LEU A 211 1.40 6.82 13.90
C LEU A 211 0.82 7.80 12.87
N ARG A 212 -0.21 8.57 13.26
CA ARG A 212 -0.79 9.61 12.42
C ARG A 212 0.25 10.66 12.03
N ASN A 213 0.94 11.23 13.00
CA ASN A 213 1.86 12.34 12.80
C ASN A 213 3.07 11.91 11.95
N SER A 214 3.56 10.68 12.13
CA SER A 214 4.58 10.11 11.24
C SER A 214 4.07 9.95 9.82
N LEU A 215 2.82 9.54 9.61
CA LEU A 215 2.24 9.41 8.26
C LEU A 215 2.12 10.77 7.57
N VAL A 216 1.54 11.75 8.26
CA VAL A 216 1.43 13.12 7.74
C VAL A 216 2.80 13.72 7.50
N GLY A 217 3.72 13.56 8.46
CA GLY A 217 5.09 14.08 8.36
C GLY A 217 5.82 13.53 7.15
N ASN A 218 5.80 12.22 6.94
CA ASN A 218 6.41 11.60 5.77
C ASN A 218 5.75 12.08 4.47
N LEU A 219 4.42 12.05 4.38
CA LEU A 219 3.70 12.39 3.15
C LEU A 219 3.69 13.89 2.84
N SER A 220 4.01 14.76 3.80
CA SER A 220 4.19 16.20 3.55
C SER A 220 5.37 16.51 2.60
N SER A 221 6.31 15.57 2.48
CA SER A 221 7.43 15.66 1.53
C SER A 221 7.02 15.33 0.10
N VAL A 222 5.86 14.66 -0.11
CA VAL A 222 5.34 14.33 -1.44
C VAL A 222 5.06 15.60 -2.22
N LYS A 223 5.57 15.66 -3.45
CA LYS A 223 5.35 16.76 -4.39
C LYS A 223 4.55 16.29 -5.59
N ALA A 224 3.89 17.25 -6.23
CA ALA A 224 3.27 17.03 -7.53
C ALA A 224 4.31 16.45 -8.52
N PRO A 225 3.92 15.52 -9.40
CA PRO A 225 2.55 15.09 -9.67
C PRO A 225 2.00 14.04 -8.70
N SER A 226 2.75 13.55 -7.71
CA SER A 226 2.22 12.62 -6.71
C SER A 226 1.27 13.33 -5.74
N SER A 227 0.30 12.61 -5.18
CA SER A 227 -0.58 13.13 -4.15
C SER A 227 -1.15 12.04 -3.22
N TYR A 228 -2.07 12.40 -2.33
CA TYR A 228 -2.58 11.49 -1.30
C TYR A 228 -4.03 11.77 -0.90
N PHE A 229 -4.68 10.71 -0.43
CA PHE A 229 -6.00 10.69 0.18
C PHE A 229 -5.88 10.03 1.56
N LEU A 230 -5.87 10.84 2.60
CA LEU A 230 -5.74 10.41 3.99
C LEU A 230 -7.08 10.58 4.73
N TYR A 231 -7.42 9.59 5.55
CA TYR A 231 -8.72 9.51 6.22
C TYR A 231 -8.60 8.92 7.62
N SER A 232 -9.53 9.25 8.52
CA SER A 232 -9.49 8.91 9.95
C SER A 232 -10.27 7.64 10.32
N CYS A 233 -10.41 6.66 9.42
CA CYS A 233 -11.14 5.41 9.73
C CYS A 233 -10.21 4.27 10.18
N VAL A 234 -10.49 3.66 11.32
CA VAL A 234 -9.78 2.45 11.76
C VAL A 234 -10.12 1.30 10.83
N SER A 235 -9.18 0.95 9.96
CA SER A 235 -9.43 0.04 8.85
C SER A 235 -8.12 -0.48 8.24
N HIS A 236 -8.23 -1.53 7.45
CA HIS A 236 -7.15 -2.04 6.62
C HIS A 236 -7.75 -2.72 5.36
N CYS A 237 -7.34 -2.28 4.17
CA CYS A 237 -7.78 -2.87 2.88
C CYS A 237 -9.28 -2.92 2.59
N GLN A 238 -10.02 -1.93 3.05
CA GLN A 238 -11.49 -1.89 2.88
C GLN A 238 -11.96 -0.98 1.75
N TYR A 239 -11.12 -0.07 1.23
CA TYR A 239 -11.64 1.09 0.49
C TYR A 239 -11.43 1.10 -1.02
N LEU A 240 -10.36 0.52 -1.59
CA LEU A 240 -10.20 0.48 -3.04
C LEU A 240 -11.10 -0.59 -3.69
N ASN A 241 -11.12 -1.80 -3.16
CA ASN A 241 -11.75 -2.98 -3.80
C ASN A 241 -13.21 -3.24 -3.39
N LEU A 242 -13.85 -2.29 -2.70
CA LEU A 242 -15.26 -2.37 -2.31
C LEU A 242 -16.03 -1.19 -2.89
N ASP A 243 -17.22 -1.46 -3.47
CA ASP A 243 -18.06 -0.44 -4.11
C ASP A 243 -18.35 0.74 -3.15
N TYR A 244 -18.73 0.47 -1.90
CA TYR A 244 -18.95 1.52 -0.90
C TYR A 244 -17.67 2.30 -0.65
N GLY A 245 -16.54 1.62 -0.45
CA GLY A 245 -15.33 2.31 -0.03
C GLY A 245 -14.83 3.25 -1.12
N TRP A 246 -14.90 2.79 -2.36
CA TRP A 246 -14.54 3.56 -3.55
C TRP A 246 -15.47 4.76 -3.75
N THR A 247 -16.78 4.56 -3.58
CA THR A 247 -17.81 5.57 -3.94
C THR A 247 -18.30 6.44 -2.79
N ARG A 248 -18.03 6.07 -1.53
CA ARG A 248 -18.61 6.70 -0.34
C ARG A 248 -17.58 7.21 0.66
N LEU A 249 -16.38 6.64 0.73
CA LEU A 249 -15.36 7.17 1.64
C LEU A 249 -15.03 8.59 1.21
N THR A 250 -15.20 9.55 2.11
CA THR A 250 -14.84 10.95 1.87
C THR A 250 -13.63 11.35 2.68
N SER A 251 -12.91 12.34 2.17
CA SER A 251 -11.94 13.11 2.92
C SER A 251 -12.04 14.54 2.42
N GLY A 252 -12.19 15.51 3.33
CA GLY A 252 -12.69 16.84 2.96
C GLY A 252 -14.02 16.74 2.19
N ASN A 253 -14.08 17.38 1.02
CA ASN A 253 -15.29 17.45 0.19
C ASN A 253 -15.31 16.46 -0.98
N LEU A 254 -14.32 15.57 -1.08
CA LEU A 254 -14.20 14.61 -2.19
C LEU A 254 -14.39 13.18 -1.71
N THR A 255 -15.04 12.36 -2.55
CA THR A 255 -14.97 10.91 -2.39
C THR A 255 -13.61 10.38 -2.82
N LEU A 256 -13.22 9.20 -2.36
CA LEU A 256 -11.99 8.53 -2.79
C LEU A 256 -11.91 8.41 -4.31
N ARG A 257 -13.00 7.95 -4.95
CA ARG A 257 -13.09 7.87 -6.41
C ARG A 257 -12.88 9.23 -7.07
N ASP A 258 -13.61 10.25 -6.65
CA ASP A 258 -13.58 11.54 -7.35
C ASP A 258 -12.22 12.24 -7.15
N ALA A 259 -11.60 12.10 -5.98
CA ALA A 259 -10.25 12.58 -5.72
C ALA A 259 -9.21 11.88 -6.60
N PHE A 260 -9.25 10.54 -6.69
CA PHE A 260 -8.34 9.80 -7.56
C PHE A 260 -8.53 10.14 -9.03
N MET A 261 -9.77 10.22 -9.52
CA MET A 261 -10.03 10.52 -10.94
C MET A 261 -9.64 11.95 -11.29
N SER A 262 -9.92 12.92 -10.43
CA SER A 262 -9.46 14.30 -10.59
C SER A 262 -7.93 14.36 -10.74
N TRP A 263 -7.20 13.72 -9.83
CA TRP A 263 -5.75 13.61 -9.88
C TRP A 263 -5.25 12.92 -11.15
N PHE A 264 -5.86 11.79 -11.52
CA PHE A 264 -5.46 11.01 -12.68
C PHE A 264 -5.54 11.82 -13.98
N HIS A 265 -6.49 12.75 -14.07
CA HIS A 265 -6.67 13.67 -15.21
C HIS A 265 -5.87 14.97 -15.11
N GLY A 266 -4.98 15.11 -14.14
CA GLY A 266 -4.10 16.26 -14.00
C GLY A 266 -4.65 17.38 -13.09
N GLY A 267 -5.73 17.12 -12.36
CA GLY A 267 -6.16 17.98 -11.26
C GLY A 267 -5.23 17.87 -10.05
N SER A 268 -5.28 18.88 -9.17
CA SER A 268 -4.56 18.86 -7.88
C SER A 268 -5.33 18.01 -6.86
N SER A 269 -4.67 17.14 -6.08
CA SER A 269 -5.39 16.33 -5.08
C SER A 269 -4.58 15.90 -3.87
N PHE A 270 -4.18 16.83 -3.02
CA PHE A 270 -3.83 16.49 -1.64
C PHE A 270 -5.09 16.59 -0.79
N VAL A 271 -5.58 15.47 -0.30
CA VAL A 271 -6.81 15.40 0.50
C VAL A 271 -6.50 14.71 1.82
N ALA A 272 -6.64 15.43 2.92
CA ALA A 272 -6.49 14.90 4.26
C ALA A 272 -7.72 15.27 5.10
N ALA A 273 -8.22 14.31 5.89
CA ALA A 273 -9.37 14.57 6.73
C ALA A 273 -9.01 15.62 7.79
N ALA A 274 -9.90 16.58 8.01
CA ALA A 274 -9.71 17.63 9.02
C ALA A 274 -9.75 17.08 10.46
N THR A 275 -10.44 15.96 10.66
CA THR A 275 -10.61 15.32 11.98
C THR A 275 -9.38 14.53 12.37
N GLU A 276 -8.92 14.73 13.60
CA GLU A 276 -7.70 14.09 14.09
C GLU A 276 -7.97 12.72 14.70
N GLU A 277 -9.14 12.39 15.26
CA GLU A 277 -9.30 11.17 16.08
C GLU A 277 -9.80 9.92 15.31
N PRO A 278 -9.56 8.71 15.84
CA PRO A 278 -10.00 7.46 15.21
C PRO A 278 -11.52 7.33 15.05
N ASN A 279 -11.95 6.98 13.84
CA ASN A 279 -13.35 6.82 13.40
C ASN A 279 -14.21 8.07 13.59
N GLU A 280 -13.66 9.27 13.39
CA GLU A 280 -14.45 10.51 13.33
C GLU A 280 -15.00 10.81 11.93
N ASN A 281 -14.44 10.20 10.89
CA ASN A 281 -14.96 10.34 9.55
C ASN A 281 -16.36 9.69 9.45
N PRO A 282 -17.42 10.44 9.09
CA PRO A 282 -18.79 9.94 9.08
C PRO A 282 -19.04 8.86 8.00
N THR A 283 -18.10 8.69 7.07
CA THR A 283 -18.17 7.70 5.99
C THR A 283 -17.35 6.44 6.27
N CYS A 284 -16.84 6.28 7.49
CA CYS A 284 -16.21 5.02 7.89
C CYS A 284 -17.20 3.86 7.75
N TRP A 285 -16.74 2.78 7.11
CA TRP A 285 -17.56 1.57 6.97
C TRP A 285 -17.92 1.01 8.37
N PRO A 286 -19.17 0.57 8.62
CA PRO A 286 -19.57 0.06 9.94
C PRO A 286 -18.71 -1.13 10.40
N LEU A 287 -18.05 -0.98 11.55
CA LEU A 287 -17.17 -1.98 12.17
C LEU A 287 -17.81 -3.37 12.36
N GLN A 288 -19.14 -3.48 12.34
CA GLN A 288 -19.88 -4.71 12.65
C GLN A 288 -19.94 -5.76 11.54
N LYS A 289 -19.48 -5.48 10.30
CA LYS A 289 -19.58 -6.45 9.18
C LYS A 289 -18.26 -6.90 8.55
N ALA A 290 -17.12 -6.39 9.01
CA ALA A 290 -15.83 -6.76 8.45
C ALA A 290 -15.36 -8.12 8.99
N LYS A 291 -15.72 -9.22 8.29
CA LYS A 291 -14.88 -10.43 8.37
C LYS A 291 -13.47 -10.03 7.94
N ARG A 292 -12.46 -10.41 8.73
CA ARG A 292 -11.03 -10.20 8.45
C ARG A 292 -10.72 -10.60 7.00
N SER A 293 -10.69 -9.64 6.08
CA SER A 293 -10.18 -9.85 4.73
C SER A 293 -8.70 -9.52 4.76
N SER A 294 -7.89 -10.51 5.14
CA SER A 294 -6.44 -10.41 5.31
C SER A 294 -5.64 -10.66 4.03
N ARG A 295 -6.27 -10.70 2.85
CA ARG A 295 -5.55 -11.00 1.60
C ARG A 295 -4.90 -9.74 1.05
N ALA A 296 -3.62 -9.55 1.38
CA ALA A 296 -2.76 -8.61 0.65
C ALA A 296 -2.78 -8.97 -0.84
N THR A 297 -2.91 -7.96 -1.70
CA THR A 297 -3.11 -8.17 -3.15
C THR A 297 -2.48 -7.03 -3.93
N VAL A 298 -1.83 -7.37 -5.04
CA VAL A 298 -1.35 -6.43 -6.07
C VAL A 298 -2.30 -6.52 -7.25
N VAL A 299 -2.62 -5.38 -7.85
CA VAL A 299 -3.62 -5.30 -8.90
C VAL A 299 -3.11 -4.36 -9.99
N PHE A 300 -3.24 -4.80 -11.24
CA PHE A 300 -2.93 -3.99 -12.41
C PHE A 300 -4.25 -3.68 -13.13
N VAL A 301 -4.51 -2.40 -13.39
CA VAL A 301 -5.71 -1.90 -14.10
C VAL A 301 -5.29 -1.04 -15.28
#